data_AF-A0A2T4LTT8-F1
#
_entry.id   AF-A0A2T4LTT8-F1
#
_cell.length_a   1.000
_cell.length_b   1.000
_cell.length_c   1.000
_cell.angle_alpha   90.00
_cell.angle_beta   90.00
_cell.angle_gamma   90.00
#
_symmetry.space_group_name_H-M   'P 1'
#
loop_
_entity.id
_entity.type
_entity.pdbx_description
1 polymer ?
#
loop_
_entity_poly.entity_id
_entity_poly.type
_entity_poly.pdbx_seq_one_letter_code
_entity_poly.pdbx_strand_id
1 'polypeptide(L)'
;MTFNKLNHHLKKLSIVLILIIFSSIILLVMNQVFNKTLIKNMSSETSVPTFYLHGYSGTTQSEKYMVNSAVQNNITNDVVEAKVSSNGKVTFNKNISNNMK
;
A
#
# COMPACT_ATOMS: atom_id res chain seq x y z
N MET A 1 -12.89 47.42 -34.13
CA MET A 1 -12.60 47.36 -32.68
C MET A 1 -12.99 46.02 -32.02
N THR A 2 -13.45 45.02 -32.77
CA THR A 2 -13.95 43.71 -32.28
C THR A 2 -12.88 42.62 -32.17
N PHE A 3 -11.85 42.63 -33.02
CA PHE A 3 -10.77 41.63 -33.03
C PHE A 3 -9.93 41.60 -31.74
N ASN A 4 -9.61 42.77 -31.16
CA ASN A 4 -8.85 42.81 -29.90
C ASN A 4 -9.64 42.24 -28.71
N LYS A 5 -10.98 42.35 -28.74
CA LYS A 5 -11.85 41.82 -27.70
C LYS A 5 -11.91 40.29 -27.76
N LEU A 6 -11.97 39.71 -28.97
CA LEU A 6 -11.92 38.27 -29.18
C LEU A 6 -10.59 37.67 -28.70
N ASN A 7 -9.45 38.29 -29.05
CA ASN A 7 -8.13 37.85 -28.57
C ASN A 7 -7.98 37.93 -27.04
N HIS A 8 -8.62 38.92 -26.41
CA HIS A 8 -8.67 39.03 -24.96
C HIS A 8 -9.51 37.92 -24.31
N HIS A 9 -10.64 37.53 -24.91
CA HIS A 9 -11.43 36.38 -24.44
C HIS A 9 -10.68 35.05 -24.63
N LEU A 10 -9.97 34.87 -25.74
CA LEU A 10 -9.13 33.68 -25.98
C LEU A 10 -7.97 33.56 -24.98
N LYS A 11 -7.30 34.68 -24.64
CA LYS A 11 -6.28 34.70 -23.59
C LYS A 11 -6.84 34.34 -22.21
N LYS A 12 -8.03 34.86 -21.86
CA LYS A 12 -8.72 34.50 -20.61
C LYS A 12 -9.08 33.01 -20.56
N LEU A 13 -9.57 32.45 -21.67
CA LEU A 13 -9.86 31.02 -21.76
C LEU A 13 -8.62 30.16 -21.55
N SER A 14 -7.49 30.54 -22.18
CA SER A 14 -6.21 29.85 -22.01
C SER A 14 -5.72 29.88 -20.57
N ILE A 15 -5.85 31.01 -19.86
CA ILE A 15 -5.50 31.14 -18.45
C ILE A 15 -6.36 30.21 -17.57
N VAL A 16 -7.66 30.15 -17.81
CA VAL A 16 -8.57 29.25 -17.07
C VAL A 16 -8.19 27.79 -17.28
N LEU A 17 -7.84 27.40 -18.49
CA LEU A 17 -7.42 26.03 -18.81
C LEU A 17 -6.13 25.64 -18.11
N ILE A 18 -5.15 26.55 -18.05
CA ILE A 18 -3.90 26.35 -17.32
C ILE A 18 -4.17 26.15 -15.81
N LEU A 19 -5.08 26.94 -15.23
CA LEU A 19 -5.43 26.81 -13.81
C LEU A 19 -6.08 25.45 -13.49
N ILE A 20 -6.92 24.93 -14.38
CA ILE A 20 -7.54 23.60 -14.20
C ILE A 20 -6.47 22.50 -14.23
N ILE A 21 -5.52 22.56 -15.17
CA ILE A 21 -4.43 21.59 -15.26
C ILE A 21 -3.53 21.69 -14.02
N PHE A 22 -3.23 22.90 -13.55
CA PHE A 22 -2.41 23.07 -12.35
C PHE A 22 -3.10 22.51 -11.10
N SER A 23 -4.42 22.73 -10.98
CA SER A 23 -5.23 22.19 -9.88
C SER A 23 -5.27 20.66 -9.91
N SER A 24 -5.35 20.02 -11.08
CA SER A 24 -5.36 18.55 -11.17
C SER A 24 -4.02 17.93 -10.79
N ILE A 25 -2.90 18.58 -11.15
CA ILE A 25 -1.56 18.15 -10.74
C ILE A 25 -1.40 18.23 -9.22
N ILE A 26 -1.85 19.32 -8.60
CA ILE A 26 -1.80 19.47 -7.12
C ILE A 26 -2.58 18.33 -6.44
N LEU A 27 -3.77 18.00 -6.94
CA LEU A 27 -4.61 16.94 -6.37
C LEU A 27 -3.91 15.57 -6.44
N LEU A 28 -3.24 15.27 -7.56
CA LEU A 28 -2.49 14.04 -7.74
C LEU A 28 -1.29 13.92 -6.78
N VAL A 29 -0.55 15.01 -6.57
CA VAL A 29 0.59 15.04 -5.64
C VAL A 29 0.12 14.90 -4.19
N MET A 30 -0.96 15.58 -3.80
CA MET A 30 -1.51 15.47 -2.44
C MET A 30 -1.94 14.04 -2.11
N ASN A 31 -2.57 13.32 -3.06
CA ASN A 31 -2.94 11.92 -2.84
C ASN A 31 -1.72 11.02 -2.55
N GLN A 32 -0.55 11.31 -3.13
CA GLN A 32 0.68 10.57 -2.84
C GLN A 32 1.27 10.91 -1.47
N VAL A 33 1.16 12.16 -1.03
CA VAL A 33 1.67 12.61 0.26
C VAL A 33 0.80 12.11 1.41
N PHE A 34 -0.53 12.18 1.28
CA PHE A 34 -1.47 11.78 2.33
C PHE A 34 -1.64 10.26 2.46
N ASN A 35 -1.43 9.49 1.38
CA ASN A 35 -1.44 8.02 1.45
C ASN A 35 -0.10 7.43 1.89
N LYS A 36 0.86 8.26 2.30
CA LYS A 36 2.10 7.76 2.89
C LYS A 36 1.76 7.18 4.26
N THR A 37 1.61 5.86 4.29
CA THR A 37 1.40 5.08 5.50
C THR A 37 2.47 5.48 6.50
N LEU A 38 2.06 5.90 7.70
CA LEU A 38 2.99 6.17 8.80
C LEU A 38 3.62 4.84 9.21
N ILE A 39 4.73 4.48 8.57
CA ILE A 39 5.59 3.40 9.06
C ILE A 39 6.18 3.94 10.36
N LYS A 40 5.57 3.55 11.48
CA LYS A 40 6.16 3.73 12.80
C LYS A 40 7.50 3.00 12.75
N ASN A 41 8.60 3.75 12.84
CA ASN A 41 9.93 3.20 12.98
C ASN A 41 9.98 2.43 14.31
N MET A 42 9.56 1.15 14.30
CA MET A 42 9.92 0.24 15.37
C MET A 42 11.43 0.06 15.30
N SER A 43 12.07 0.13 16.47
CA SER A 43 13.51 -0.03 16.62
C SER A 43 14.02 -1.19 15.76
N SER A 44 15.12 -0.97 15.05
CA SER A 44 15.76 -1.92 14.12
C SER A 44 16.20 -3.24 14.75
N GLU A 45 16.00 -3.41 16.06
CA GLU A 45 16.55 -4.52 16.85
C GLU A 45 15.52 -5.60 17.23
N THR A 46 14.22 -5.33 17.16
CA THR A 46 13.19 -6.32 17.55
C THR A 46 12.25 -6.61 16.39
N SER A 47 12.46 -7.74 15.70
CA SER A 47 11.45 -8.30 14.79
C SER A 47 10.27 -8.79 15.64
N VAL A 48 9.08 -8.24 15.37
CA VAL A 48 7.84 -8.64 16.02
C VAL A 48 7.08 -9.55 15.05
N PRO A 49 6.93 -10.85 15.33
CA PRO A 49 6.21 -11.75 14.43
C PRO A 49 4.74 -11.36 14.37
N THR A 50 4.20 -11.28 13.15
CA THR A 50 2.77 -11.06 12.91
C THR A 50 2.14 -12.38 12.51
N PHE A 51 1.11 -12.80 13.24
CA PHE A 51 0.36 -14.03 12.95
C PHE A 51 -0.94 -13.69 12.23
N TYR A 52 -1.16 -14.32 11.08
CA TYR A 52 -2.43 -14.30 10.38
C TYR A 52 -3.11 -15.66 10.58
N LEU A 53 -4.30 -15.64 11.18
CA LEU A 53 -5.03 -16.85 11.57
C LEU A 53 -6.44 -16.81 10.95
N HIS A 54 -6.83 -17.90 10.30
CA HIS A 54 -8.20 -18.08 9.84
C HIS A 54 -9.06 -18.77 10.90
N GLY A 55 -10.38 -18.54 10.84
CA GLY A 55 -11.35 -19.24 11.68
C GLY A 55 -11.66 -20.67 11.21
N TYR A 56 -12.66 -21.28 11.85
CA TYR A 56 -13.22 -22.57 11.45
C TYR A 56 -13.70 -22.54 9.99
N SER A 57 -13.36 -23.57 9.21
CA SER A 57 -13.62 -23.66 7.77
C SER A 57 -12.93 -22.59 6.90
N GLY A 58 -12.07 -21.74 7.47
CA GLY A 58 -11.19 -20.85 6.72
C GLY A 58 -10.03 -21.62 6.06
N THR A 59 -9.38 -20.97 5.10
CA THR A 59 -8.22 -21.53 4.38
C THR A 59 -7.16 -20.46 4.26
N THR A 60 -5.93 -20.85 3.93
CA THR A 60 -4.80 -19.94 3.71
C THR A 60 -5.05 -18.87 2.64
N GLN A 61 -6.04 -19.09 1.78
CA GLN A 61 -6.46 -18.11 0.78
C GLN A 61 -7.13 -16.88 1.41
N SER A 62 -7.72 -17.01 2.60
CA SER A 62 -8.35 -15.92 3.35
C SER A 62 -7.34 -14.87 3.82
N GLU A 63 -6.10 -15.26 4.07
CA GLU A 63 -5.03 -14.37 4.57
C GLU A 63 -4.18 -13.78 3.44
N LYS A 64 -4.26 -14.35 2.23
CA LYS A 64 -3.33 -14.07 1.12
C LYS A 64 -3.16 -12.58 0.82
N TYR A 65 -4.25 -11.79 0.83
CA TYR A 65 -4.17 -10.37 0.52
C TYR A 65 -3.44 -9.57 1.61
N MET A 66 -3.64 -9.91 2.89
CA MET A 66 -2.95 -9.24 3.98
C MET A 66 -1.45 -9.57 3.96
N VAL A 67 -1.12 -10.86 3.80
CA VAL A 67 0.26 -11.33 3.69
C VAL A 67 0.96 -10.68 2.50
N ASN A 68 0.33 -10.69 1.31
CA ASN A 68 0.89 -10.07 0.12
C ASN A 68 1.07 -8.56 0.28
N SER A 69 0.14 -7.87 0.94
CA SER A 69 0.28 -6.44 1.22
C SER A 69 1.49 -6.17 2.11
N ALA A 70 1.72 -6.98 3.16
CA ALA A 70 2.89 -6.84 4.02
C ALA A 70 4.21 -7.02 3.24
N VAL A 71 4.26 -8.03 2.34
CA VAL A 71 5.42 -8.26 1.47
C VAL A 71 5.62 -7.11 0.47
N GLN A 72 4.56 -6.69 -0.22
CA GLN A 72 4.63 -5.63 -1.24
C GLN A 72 5.05 -4.27 -0.65
N ASN A 73 4.70 -4.01 0.60
CA ASN A 73 5.08 -2.79 1.31
C ASN A 73 6.43 -2.91 2.05
N ASN A 74 7.21 -3.98 1.81
CA ASN A 74 8.51 -4.23 2.45
C ASN A 74 8.44 -4.28 3.99
N ILE A 75 7.31 -4.69 4.57
CA ILE A 75 7.16 -4.85 6.02
C ILE A 75 7.89 -6.12 6.49
N THR A 76 7.82 -7.20 5.70
CA THR A 76 8.57 -8.44 5.93
C THR A 76 8.90 -9.10 4.59
N ASN A 77 10.01 -9.85 4.55
CA ASN A 77 10.35 -10.72 3.43
C ASN A 77 10.19 -12.21 3.79
N ASP A 78 9.85 -12.51 5.05
CA ASP A 78 9.93 -13.83 5.64
C ASP A 78 8.56 -14.38 6.03
N VAL A 79 7.84 -14.92 5.05
CA VAL A 79 6.52 -15.54 5.27
C VAL A 79 6.66 -17.06 5.47
N VAL A 80 6.14 -17.57 6.59
CA VAL A 80 6.03 -19.02 6.88
C VAL A 80 4.57 -19.40 6.99
N GLU A 81 4.18 -20.50 6.36
CA GLU A 81 2.84 -21.08 6.51
C GLU A 81 2.91 -22.26 7.49
N ALA A 82 2.11 -22.19 8.55
CA ALA A 82 1.93 -23.28 9.51
C ALA A 82 0.61 -24.01 9.22
N LYS A 83 0.66 -25.33 9.09
CA LYS A 83 -0.53 -26.20 8.96
C LYS A 83 -0.68 -27.04 10.21
N VAL A 84 -1.90 -27.11 10.74
CA VAL A 84 -2.25 -27.91 11.91
C VAL A 84 -3.11 -29.08 11.44
N SER A 85 -2.68 -30.32 11.64
CA SER A 85 -3.49 -31.50 11.34
C SER A 85 -4.53 -31.75 12.44
N SER A 86 -5.50 -32.63 12.17
CA SER A 86 -6.60 -32.95 13.08
C SER A 86 -6.17 -33.46 14.46
N ASN A 87 -4.96 -34.05 14.57
CA ASN A 87 -4.36 -34.48 15.83
C ASN A 87 -3.52 -33.40 16.52
N GLY A 88 -3.56 -32.15 16.06
CA GLY A 88 -2.82 -31.02 16.62
C GLY A 88 -1.35 -30.92 16.18
N LYS A 89 -0.85 -31.82 15.32
CA LYS A 89 0.53 -31.72 14.81
C LYS A 89 0.66 -30.51 13.89
N VAL A 90 1.67 -29.69 14.15
CA VAL A 90 2.02 -28.52 13.33
C VAL A 90 3.12 -28.89 12.33
N THR A 91 2.96 -28.47 11.08
CA THR A 91 4.00 -28.52 10.05
C THR A 91 4.20 -27.15 9.45
N PHE A 92 5.43 -26.85 9.04
CA PHE A 92 5.79 -25.59 8.38
C PHE A 92 6.21 -25.87 6.95
N ASN A 93 5.86 -24.97 6.02
CA ASN A 93 6.28 -25.08 4.61
C ASN A 93 7.78 -24.79 4.39
N LYS A 94 8.43 -24.11 5.35
CA LYS A 94 9.87 -23.83 5.35
C LYS A 94 10.41 -23.81 6.78
N ASN A 95 11.74 -23.90 6.91
CA ASN A 95 12.41 -23.79 8.21
C ASN A 95 12.36 -22.36 8.74
N ILE A 96 12.11 -22.22 10.04
CA ILE A 96 12.20 -20.95 10.76
C ILE A 96 13.64 -20.77 11.22
N SER A 97 14.28 -19.66 10.88
CA SER A 97 15.66 -19.35 11.25
C SER A 97 15.73 -18.07 12.10
N ASN A 98 16.76 -17.99 12.95
CA ASN A 98 16.94 -16.91 13.93
C ASN A 98 17.20 -15.53 13.29
N ASN A 99 17.40 -15.47 11.98
CA ASN A 99 17.70 -14.25 11.22
C ASN A 99 16.52 -13.76 10.35
N MET A 100 15.34 -14.37 10.46
CA MET A 100 14.15 -13.91 9.76
C MET A 100 13.72 -12.52 10.25
N LYS A 101 13.24 -11.67 9.33
CA LYS A 101 12.88 -10.28 9.60
C LYS A 101 11.39 -9.99 9.43
#